data_AF-A0A1A8Y0E9-F1
#
_entry.id   AF-A0A1A8Y0E9-F1
#
_cell.length_a   1.000
_cell.length_b   1.000
_cell.length_c   1.000
_cell.angle_alpha   90.00
_cell.angle_beta   90.00
_cell.angle_gamma   90.00
#
_symmetry.space_group_name_H-M   'P 1'
#
loop_
_entity.id
_entity.type
_entity.pdbx_description
1 polymer ?
#
loop_
_entity_poly.entity_id
_entity_poly.type
_entity_poly.pdbx_seq_one_letter_code
_entity_poly.pdbx_strand_id
1 'polypeptide(L)'
;MAALPYMQLYVADYLADTAHLNAAQHGAYLLLIFNYWQRGKPLNNSNERLTNVARMTKEEWADAKPILSEFFEIVGDEWIHWRIERDLLAVNSKSGKASEAGKASAARRAEIKAQKELTNVERTLNHTDTDTDTDTELTTKTKRAPRFDPQKYLVELGVSPDLATDWIEHRKSVKAKPSKTAIDGISKEAEKAQMSLSDALRESCSRGWRGFKAEWMENKTQNARASPSGQSWHDRQAETIAILTGRNKPNESERDITGEARRVA
;
A
#
# COMPACT_ATOMS: atom_id res chain seq x y z
N MET A 1 4.26 -2.89 -28.86
CA MET A 1 4.85 -3.19 -27.53
C MET A 1 4.04 -2.41 -26.51
N ALA A 2 3.61 -3.03 -25.41
CA ALA A 2 2.96 -2.29 -24.33
C ALA A 2 3.94 -1.20 -23.85
N ALA A 3 3.48 0.05 -23.78
CA ALA A 3 4.30 1.15 -23.27
C ALA A 3 4.69 0.83 -21.82
N LEU A 4 5.97 1.01 -21.47
CA LEU A 4 6.43 0.87 -20.08
C LEU A 4 5.69 1.93 -19.24
N PRO A 5 4.88 1.53 -18.24
CA PRO A 5 3.85 2.41 -17.68
C PRO A 5 4.41 3.58 -16.87
N TYR A 6 5.59 3.44 -16.26
CA TYR A 6 6.32 4.50 -15.55
C TYR A 6 7.76 4.05 -15.29
N MET A 7 8.68 5.00 -15.09
CA MET A 7 10.06 4.75 -14.67
C MET A 7 10.20 5.06 -13.17
N GLN A 8 10.87 4.20 -12.41
CA GLN A 8 11.18 4.46 -11.00
C GLN A 8 12.44 5.32 -10.89
N LEU A 9 12.33 6.49 -10.26
CA LEU A 9 13.45 7.40 -10.00
C LEU A 9 13.63 7.58 -8.50
N TYR A 10 14.80 7.17 -8.00
CA TYR A 10 15.15 7.28 -6.59
C TYR A 10 16.00 8.52 -6.40
N VAL A 11 15.39 9.58 -5.88
CA VAL A 11 15.99 10.92 -5.85
C VAL A 11 17.28 10.96 -5.02
N ALA A 12 17.35 10.24 -3.90
CA ALA A 12 18.54 10.20 -3.06
C ALA A 12 19.74 9.58 -3.79
N ASP A 13 19.58 8.38 -4.38
CA ASP A 13 20.62 7.73 -5.18
C ASP A 13 21.03 8.60 -6.36
N TYR A 14 20.04 9.16 -7.06
CA TYR A 14 20.29 10.04 -8.20
C TYR A 14 21.16 11.22 -7.80
N LEU A 15 20.83 11.94 -6.72
CA LEU A 15 21.62 13.08 -6.27
C LEU A 15 23.00 12.67 -5.75
N ALA A 16 23.13 11.48 -5.13
CA ALA A 16 24.42 10.96 -4.67
C ALA A 16 25.40 10.76 -5.84
N ASP A 17 24.92 10.18 -6.95
CA ASP A 17 25.75 9.91 -8.12
C ASP A 17 25.97 11.17 -8.99
N THR A 18 25.02 12.11 -8.96
CA THR A 18 24.99 13.25 -9.89
C THR A 18 25.35 14.60 -9.29
N ALA A 19 25.77 14.67 -8.03
CA ALA A 19 26.01 15.92 -7.30
C ALA A 19 27.00 16.91 -7.96
N HIS A 20 27.89 16.41 -8.81
CA HIS A 20 28.92 17.21 -9.50
C HIS A 20 28.45 17.81 -10.84
N LEU A 21 27.27 17.42 -11.33
CA LEU A 21 26.72 17.92 -12.58
C LEU A 21 26.15 19.33 -12.40
N ASN A 22 26.27 20.16 -13.43
CA ASN A 22 25.56 21.42 -13.48
C ASN A 22 24.10 21.21 -13.93
N ALA A 23 23.28 22.28 -13.85
CA ALA A 23 21.85 22.20 -14.18
C ALA A 23 21.56 21.72 -15.62
N ALA A 24 22.36 22.16 -16.60
CA ALA A 24 22.19 21.75 -17.98
C ALA A 24 22.57 20.27 -18.18
N GLN A 25 23.66 19.83 -17.56
CA GLN A 25 24.12 18.44 -17.62
C GLN A 25 23.14 17.49 -16.91
N HIS A 26 22.55 17.89 -15.78
CA HIS A 26 21.45 17.15 -15.16
C HIS A 26 20.28 16.96 -16.14
N GLY A 27 19.86 18.03 -16.82
CA GLY A 27 18.79 17.97 -17.82
C GLY A 27 19.13 17.02 -18.96
N ALA A 28 20.34 17.12 -19.50
CA ALA A 28 20.84 16.25 -20.56
C ALA A 28 20.86 14.78 -20.13
N TYR A 29 21.42 14.47 -18.96
CA TYR A 29 21.43 13.13 -18.39
C TYR A 29 20.03 12.55 -18.23
N LEU A 30 19.10 13.31 -17.62
CA LEU A 30 17.71 12.90 -17.44
C LEU A 30 17.03 12.60 -18.79
N LEU A 31 17.22 13.45 -19.80
CA LEU A 31 16.66 13.24 -21.13
C LEU A 31 17.20 11.97 -21.81
N LEU A 32 18.49 11.68 -21.64
CA LEU A 32 19.11 10.45 -22.16
C LEU A 32 18.50 9.21 -21.50
N ILE A 33 18.41 9.17 -20.16
CA ILE A 33 17.84 8.02 -19.46
C ILE A 33 16.32 7.86 -19.73
N PHE A 34 15.59 8.96 -19.92
CA PHE A 34 14.18 8.89 -20.33
C PHE A 34 14.04 8.31 -21.73
N ASN A 35 14.89 8.71 -22.68
CA ASN A 35 14.90 8.15 -24.03
C ASN A 35 15.26 6.66 -24.01
N TYR A 36 16.25 6.29 -23.20
CA TYR A 36 16.64 4.90 -22.97
C TYR A 36 15.44 4.08 -22.49
N TRP A 37 14.78 4.53 -21.41
CA TRP A 37 13.63 3.86 -20.83
C TRP A 37 12.49 3.73 -21.86
N GLN A 38 12.13 4.81 -22.54
CA GLN A 38 11.05 4.80 -23.52
C GLN A 38 11.29 3.83 -24.68
N ARG A 39 12.55 3.71 -25.14
CA ARG A 39 12.94 2.80 -26.23
C ARG A 39 13.16 1.37 -25.76
N GLY A 40 13.54 1.18 -24.50
CA GLY A 40 13.92 -0.11 -23.92
C GLY A 40 15.15 -0.73 -24.59
N LYS A 41 16.07 0.10 -25.10
CA LYS A 41 17.27 -0.32 -25.84
C LYS A 41 18.44 0.64 -25.56
N PRO A 42 19.69 0.16 -25.69
CA PRO A 42 20.88 1.00 -25.60
C PRO A 42 20.82 2.24 -26.49
N LEU A 43 21.43 3.31 -26.01
CA LEU A 43 21.49 4.58 -26.73
C LEU A 43 22.58 4.49 -27.79
N ASN A 44 22.21 4.76 -29.03
CA ASN A 44 23.15 4.77 -30.15
C ASN A 44 23.78 6.16 -30.27
N ASN A 45 25.10 6.21 -30.11
CA ASN A 45 25.93 7.43 -30.18
C ASN A 45 26.39 7.77 -31.62
N SER A 46 26.08 6.96 -32.63
CA SER A 46 26.35 7.28 -34.03
C SER A 46 25.51 8.48 -34.51
N ASN A 47 26.06 9.26 -35.44
CA ASN A 47 25.39 10.37 -36.14
C ASN A 47 24.84 11.49 -35.25
N GLU A 48 25.53 11.84 -34.16
CA GLU A 48 25.17 12.96 -33.27
C GLU A 48 23.74 12.90 -32.69
N ARG A 49 23.10 11.72 -32.70
CA ARG A 49 21.72 11.57 -32.22
C ARG A 49 21.55 11.97 -30.76
N LEU A 50 22.58 11.71 -29.93
CA LEU A 50 22.53 12.03 -28.51
C LEU A 50 22.48 13.54 -28.25
N THR A 51 23.10 14.36 -29.10
CA THR A 51 23.02 15.83 -29.02
C THR A 51 21.57 16.30 -29.10
N ASN A 52 20.81 15.76 -30.05
CA ASN A 52 19.38 16.09 -30.21
C ASN A 52 18.51 15.58 -29.06
N VAL A 53 18.81 14.38 -28.53
CA VAL A 53 18.07 13.80 -27.39
C VAL A 53 18.32 14.63 -26.12
N ALA A 54 19.58 14.99 -25.87
CA ALA A 54 19.99 15.83 -24.76
C ALA A 54 19.50 17.29 -24.88
N ARG A 55 19.03 17.69 -26.07
CA ARG A 55 18.60 19.07 -26.41
C ARG A 55 19.70 20.10 -26.19
N MET A 56 20.93 19.72 -26.51
CA MET A 56 22.10 20.60 -26.42
C MET A 56 22.55 21.00 -27.82
N THR A 57 23.24 22.13 -27.94
CA THR A 57 24.00 22.47 -29.14
C THR A 57 25.21 21.54 -29.29
N LYS A 58 25.85 21.52 -30.46
CA LYS A 58 27.04 20.70 -30.69
C LYS A 58 28.20 21.07 -29.77
N GLU A 59 28.36 22.36 -29.50
CA GLU A 59 29.40 22.90 -28.61
C GLU A 59 29.16 22.47 -27.17
N GLU A 60 27.96 22.74 -26.63
CA GLU A 60 27.59 22.31 -25.27
C GLU A 60 27.68 20.79 -25.10
N TRP A 61 27.29 20.03 -26.13
CA TRP A 61 27.40 18.58 -26.11
C TRP A 61 28.84 18.10 -26.11
N ALA A 62 29.75 18.78 -26.82
CA ALA A 62 31.17 18.43 -26.81
C ALA A 62 31.76 18.51 -25.39
N ASP A 63 31.33 19.50 -24.61
CA ASP A 63 31.75 19.69 -23.21
C ASP A 63 31.05 18.72 -22.25
N ALA A 64 29.76 18.46 -22.44
CA ALA A 64 28.98 17.59 -21.56
C ALA A 64 29.23 16.10 -21.81
N LYS A 65 29.52 15.69 -23.05
CA LYS A 65 29.62 14.29 -23.45
C LYS A 65 30.64 13.49 -22.62
N PRO A 66 31.88 13.97 -22.36
CA PRO A 66 32.84 13.23 -21.55
C PRO A 66 32.31 12.93 -20.15
N ILE A 67 31.72 13.94 -19.50
CA ILE A 67 31.15 13.82 -18.14
C ILE A 67 29.96 12.86 -18.14
N LEU A 68 29.04 13.02 -19.09
CA LEU A 68 27.86 12.18 -19.18
C LEU A 68 28.20 10.72 -19.53
N SER A 69 29.27 10.50 -20.28
CA SER A 69 29.71 9.16 -20.68
C SER A 69 30.11 8.28 -19.50
N GLU A 70 30.52 8.86 -18.37
CA GLU A 70 30.90 8.13 -17.15
C GLU A 70 29.73 7.36 -16.52
N PHE A 71 28.50 7.79 -16.77
CA PHE A 71 27.29 7.12 -16.26
C PHE A 71 26.86 5.92 -17.11
N PHE A 72 27.52 5.67 -18.25
CA PHE A 72 27.17 4.61 -19.18
C PHE A 72 28.35 3.68 -19.43
N GLU A 73 28.05 2.40 -19.59
CA GLU A 73 29.00 1.44 -20.15
C GLU A 73 28.95 1.57 -21.67
N ILE A 74 30.09 1.89 -22.29
CA ILE A 74 30.17 2.13 -23.73
C ILE A 74 30.72 0.87 -24.40
N VAL A 75 29.87 0.20 -25.18
CA VAL A 75 30.23 -0.97 -25.99
C VAL A 75 30.15 -0.58 -27.46
N GLY A 76 31.30 -0.22 -28.05
CA GLY A 76 31.34 0.34 -29.40
C GLY A 76 30.64 1.71 -29.46
N ASP A 77 29.56 1.80 -30.25
CA ASP A 77 28.74 3.01 -30.39
C ASP A 77 27.49 2.99 -29.50
N GLU A 78 27.31 1.98 -28.65
CA GLU A 78 26.16 1.84 -27.77
C GLU A 78 26.50 2.25 -26.34
N TRP A 79 25.70 3.15 -25.78
CA TRP A 79 25.75 3.58 -24.39
C TRP A 79 24.70 2.80 -23.62
N ILE A 80 25.15 1.99 -22.67
CA ILE A 80 24.34 1.08 -21.87
C ILE A 80 24.26 1.62 -20.45
N HIS A 81 23.06 1.65 -19.87
CA HIS A 81 22.87 2.12 -18.50
C HIS A 81 22.42 0.98 -17.59
N TRP A 82 23.32 0.51 -16.71
CA TRP A 82 23.11 -0.70 -15.90
C TRP A 82 21.83 -0.67 -15.05
N ARG A 83 21.53 0.47 -14.41
CA ARG A 83 20.34 0.62 -13.55
C ARG A 83 19.05 0.43 -14.36
N ILE A 84 19.00 1.06 -15.53
CA ILE A 84 17.85 1.00 -16.42
C ILE A 84 17.69 -0.41 -16.99
N GLU A 85 18.78 -1.06 -17.40
CA GLU A 85 18.74 -2.46 -17.86
C GLU A 85 18.18 -3.40 -16.80
N ARG A 86 18.62 -3.27 -15.55
CA ARG A 86 18.07 -4.03 -14.42
C ARG A 86 16.58 -3.80 -14.24
N ASP A 87 16.14 -2.55 -14.30
CA ASP A 87 14.75 -2.17 -14.08
C ASP A 87 13.87 -2.61 -15.27
N LEU A 88 14.36 -2.53 -16.51
CA LEU A 88 13.72 -3.05 -17.72
C LEU A 88 13.56 -4.58 -17.65
N LEU A 89 14.59 -5.31 -17.23
CA LEU A 89 14.54 -6.76 -17.04
C LEU A 89 13.45 -7.13 -16.01
N ALA A 90 13.37 -6.39 -14.91
CA ALA A 90 12.35 -6.60 -13.88
C ALA A 90 10.93 -6.36 -14.41
N VAL A 91 10.71 -5.30 -15.20
CA VAL A 91 9.39 -5.01 -15.80
C VAL A 91 9.01 -6.05 -16.86
N ASN A 92 9.95 -6.39 -17.75
CA ASN A 92 9.73 -7.36 -18.82
C ASN A 92 9.45 -8.76 -18.26
N SER A 93 10.16 -9.19 -17.21
CA SER A 93 9.92 -10.49 -16.57
C SER A 93 8.52 -10.58 -15.94
N LYS A 94 8.04 -9.50 -15.30
CA LYS A 94 6.68 -9.43 -14.75
C LYS A 94 5.62 -9.45 -15.85
N SER A 95 5.82 -8.66 -16.91
CA SER A 95 4.91 -8.61 -18.05
C SER A 95 4.85 -9.95 -18.79
N GLY A 96 5.98 -10.62 -18.98
CA GLY A 96 6.07 -11.94 -19.59
C GLY A 96 5.27 -12.99 -18.82
N LYS A 97 5.52 -13.11 -17.51
CA LYS A 97 4.77 -14.03 -16.63
C LYS A 97 3.27 -13.77 -16.65
N ALA A 98 2.85 -12.49 -16.59
CA ALA A 98 1.44 -12.12 -16.67
C ALA A 98 0.81 -12.49 -18.02
N SER A 99 1.55 -12.31 -19.12
CA SER A 99 1.09 -12.70 -20.46
C SER A 99 0.95 -14.22 -20.59
N GLU A 100 1.91 -14.99 -20.10
CA GLU A 100 1.88 -16.45 -20.09
C GLU A 100 0.72 -16.99 -19.27
N ALA A 101 0.54 -16.49 -18.05
CA ALA A 101 -0.60 -16.84 -17.19
C ALA A 101 -1.95 -16.50 -17.86
N GLY A 102 -2.04 -15.33 -18.52
CA GLY A 102 -3.22 -14.92 -19.28
C GLY A 102 -3.52 -15.86 -20.46
N LYS A 103 -2.50 -16.25 -21.23
CA LYS A 103 -2.63 -17.22 -22.32
C LYS A 103 -3.03 -18.60 -21.81
N ALA A 104 -2.43 -19.08 -20.73
CA ALA A 104 -2.76 -20.36 -20.11
C ALA A 104 -4.22 -20.38 -19.61
N SER A 105 -4.67 -19.28 -18.98
CA SER A 105 -6.07 -19.12 -18.56
C SER A 105 -7.02 -19.09 -19.77
N ALA A 106 -6.67 -18.37 -20.84
CA ALA A 106 -7.45 -18.35 -22.08
C ALA A 106 -7.55 -19.74 -22.72
N ALA A 107 -6.44 -20.48 -22.81
CA ALA A 107 -6.42 -21.85 -23.33
C ALA A 107 -7.28 -22.79 -22.49
N ARG A 108 -7.16 -22.76 -21.16
CA ARG A 108 -7.99 -23.56 -20.25
C ARG A 108 -9.48 -23.26 -20.43
N ARG A 109 -9.86 -21.99 -20.56
CA ARG A 109 -11.26 -21.60 -20.81
C ARG A 109 -11.76 -22.11 -22.17
N ALA A 110 -10.91 -22.09 -23.20
CA ALA A 110 -11.25 -22.65 -24.50
C ALA A 110 -11.44 -24.18 -24.45
N GLU A 111 -10.58 -24.90 -23.72
CA GLU A 111 -10.70 -26.35 -23.51
C GLU A 111 -11.97 -26.72 -22.75
N ILE A 112 -12.27 -26.03 -21.64
CA ILE A 112 -13.50 -26.24 -20.87
C ILE A 112 -14.74 -25.99 -21.75
N LYS A 113 -14.71 -24.92 -22.56
CA LYS A 113 -15.80 -24.62 -23.50
C LYS A 113 -15.96 -25.75 -24.53
N ALA A 114 -14.88 -26.21 -25.14
CA ALA A 114 -14.92 -27.30 -26.11
C ALA A 114 -15.45 -28.61 -25.51
N GLN A 115 -15.03 -28.96 -24.28
CA GLN A 115 -15.56 -30.12 -23.55
C GLN A 115 -17.05 -29.98 -23.23
N LYS A 116 -17.51 -28.76 -22.89
CA LYS A 116 -18.93 -28.48 -22.62
C LYS A 116 -19.80 -28.65 -23.86
N GLU A 117 -19.33 -28.24 -25.04
CA GLU A 117 -20.05 -28.43 -26.31
C GLU A 117 -20.14 -29.92 -26.73
N LEU A 118 -19.19 -30.76 -26.28
CA LEU A 118 -19.20 -32.21 -26.52
C LEU A 118 -20.15 -32.98 -25.59
N THR A 119 -20.49 -32.42 -24.43
CA THR A 119 -21.42 -33.03 -23.46
C THR A 119 -22.74 -32.27 -23.45
N ASN A 120 -23.77 -32.79 -24.12
CA ASN A 120 -25.13 -32.24 -24.13
C ASN A 120 -25.83 -32.45 -22.78
N VAL A 121 -25.33 -31.82 -21.72
CA VAL A 121 -25.94 -31.84 -20.38
C VAL A 121 -26.13 -30.39 -19.94
N GLU A 122 -27.33 -29.87 -20.14
CA GLU A 122 -27.77 -28.58 -19.57
C GLU A 122 -27.66 -28.65 -18.04
N ARG A 123 -26.83 -27.78 -17.46
CA ARG A 123 -26.86 -27.49 -16.03
C ARG A 123 -27.47 -26.12 -15.79
N THR A 124 -28.31 -26.05 -14.76
CA THR A 124 -28.95 -24.83 -14.28
C THR A 124 -27.92 -23.85 -13.74
N LEU A 125 -28.05 -22.58 -14.15
CA LEU A 125 -27.19 -21.46 -13.76
C LEU A 125 -27.49 -21.05 -12.32
N ASN A 126 -26.75 -21.59 -11.37
CA ASN A 126 -26.65 -21.04 -10.02
C ASN A 126 -25.18 -20.97 -9.59
N HIS A 127 -24.50 -19.86 -9.88
CA HIS A 127 -23.42 -19.37 -9.02
C HIS A 127 -23.08 -17.91 -9.32
N THR A 128 -23.08 -17.08 -8.28
CA THR A 128 -22.59 -15.71 -8.28
C THR A 128 -21.07 -15.75 -8.14
N ASP A 129 -20.34 -15.43 -9.20
CA ASP A 129 -18.88 -15.34 -9.16
C ASP A 129 -18.45 -14.13 -8.33
N THR A 130 -17.59 -14.38 -7.36
CA THR A 130 -16.68 -13.35 -6.83
C THR A 130 -15.30 -13.99 -6.76
N ASP A 131 -14.39 -13.40 -7.53
CA ASP A 131 -12.96 -13.68 -7.57
C ASP A 131 -12.37 -13.97 -6.20
N THR A 132 -11.53 -15.01 -6.13
CA THR A 132 -10.23 -14.92 -5.44
C THR A 132 -9.31 -16.00 -6.01
N ASP A 133 -8.15 -15.55 -6.51
CA ASP A 133 -6.98 -16.35 -6.85
C ASP A 133 -6.75 -17.49 -5.86
N THR A 134 -6.49 -18.70 -6.37
CA THR A 134 -5.61 -19.66 -5.68
C THR A 134 -4.95 -20.54 -6.72
N ASP A 135 -3.62 -20.43 -6.80
CA ASP A 135 -2.73 -21.40 -7.44
C ASP A 135 -3.19 -22.82 -7.12
N THR A 136 -3.54 -23.57 -8.16
CA THR A 136 -3.83 -25.00 -8.05
C THR A 136 -2.69 -25.75 -8.70
N GLU A 137 -1.67 -26.06 -7.90
CA GLU A 137 -0.73 -27.13 -8.20
C GLU A 137 -1.47 -28.48 -8.19
N LEU A 138 -1.21 -29.25 -9.23
CA LEU A 138 -1.80 -30.56 -9.48
C LEU A 138 -1.34 -31.60 -8.44
N THR A 139 -2.33 -32.13 -7.73
CA THR A 139 -2.51 -33.55 -7.40
C THR A 139 -1.30 -34.36 -6.92
N THR A 140 -1.12 -34.40 -5.60
CA THR A 140 -0.96 -35.67 -4.88
C THR A 140 -2.04 -35.74 -3.78
N LYS A 141 -2.87 -36.78 -3.80
CA LYS A 141 -3.90 -37.02 -2.77
C LYS A 141 -3.22 -37.49 -1.48
N THR A 142 -2.58 -36.57 -0.77
CA THR A 142 -2.27 -36.76 0.65
C THR A 142 -3.54 -36.47 1.43
N LYS A 143 -3.96 -37.39 2.33
CA LYS A 143 -5.12 -37.17 3.21
C LYS A 143 -4.94 -35.82 3.92
N ARG A 144 -5.71 -34.81 3.52
CA ARG A 144 -5.62 -33.46 4.08
C ARG A 144 -5.94 -33.55 5.57
N ALA A 145 -5.13 -32.88 6.39
CA ALA A 145 -5.41 -32.74 7.82
C ALA A 145 -6.84 -32.20 8.02
N PRO A 146 -7.56 -32.66 9.06
CA PRO A 146 -8.93 -32.23 9.30
C PRO A 146 -9.00 -30.70 9.40
N ARG A 147 -9.87 -30.09 8.61
CA ARG A 147 -10.10 -28.65 8.59
C ARG A 147 -10.67 -28.24 9.96
N PHE A 148 -10.04 -27.25 10.60
CA PHE A 148 -10.51 -26.74 11.90
C PHE A 148 -11.93 -26.20 11.76
N ASP A 149 -12.84 -26.72 12.58
CA ASP A 149 -14.23 -26.30 12.68
C ASP A 149 -14.40 -25.40 13.92
N PRO A 150 -14.53 -24.07 13.74
CA PRO A 150 -14.65 -23.12 14.83
C PRO A 150 -15.93 -23.31 15.64
N GLN A 151 -17.03 -23.74 15.01
CA GLN A 151 -18.31 -23.90 15.67
C GLN A 151 -18.27 -25.08 16.64
N LYS A 152 -17.74 -26.21 16.18
CA LYS A 152 -17.54 -27.39 17.04
C LYS A 152 -16.63 -27.08 18.22
N TYR A 153 -15.55 -26.33 18.00
CA TYR A 153 -14.60 -25.96 19.05
C TYR A 153 -15.21 -25.04 20.11
N LEU A 154 -16.07 -24.09 19.71
CA LEU A 154 -16.77 -23.21 20.65
C LEU A 154 -17.80 -23.98 21.50
N VAL A 155 -18.52 -24.91 20.89
CA VAL A 155 -19.48 -25.77 21.61
C VAL A 155 -18.77 -26.67 22.61
N GLU A 156 -17.60 -27.21 22.26
CA GLU A 156 -16.76 -28.00 23.18
C GLU A 156 -16.26 -27.17 24.39
N LEU A 157 -16.06 -25.87 24.20
CA LEU A 157 -15.70 -24.93 25.28
C LEU A 157 -16.92 -24.40 26.07
N GLY A 158 -18.12 -24.95 25.84
CA GLY A 158 -19.33 -24.60 26.58
C GLY A 158 -20.07 -23.35 26.08
N VAL A 159 -19.77 -22.87 24.88
CA VAL A 159 -20.49 -21.75 24.24
C VAL A 159 -21.75 -22.28 23.53
N SER A 160 -22.87 -21.57 23.67
CA SER A 160 -24.12 -21.92 22.96
C SER A 160 -23.90 -21.97 21.43
N PRO A 161 -24.47 -22.95 20.71
CA PRO A 161 -24.38 -23.05 19.25
C PRO A 161 -24.80 -21.78 18.52
N ASP A 162 -25.84 -21.10 19.00
CA ASP A 162 -26.36 -19.86 18.38
C ASP A 162 -25.36 -18.68 18.57
N LEU A 163 -24.74 -18.60 19.75
CA LEU A 163 -23.71 -17.59 20.00
C LEU A 163 -22.44 -17.87 19.18
N ALA A 164 -22.13 -19.14 18.93
CA ALA A 164 -21.02 -19.53 18.08
C ALA A 164 -21.25 -19.15 16.61
N THR A 165 -22.48 -19.30 16.10
CA THR A 165 -22.83 -18.83 14.75
C THR A 165 -22.74 -17.32 14.64
N ASP A 166 -23.30 -16.59 15.61
CA ASP A 166 -23.29 -15.12 15.64
C ASP A 166 -21.85 -14.56 15.68
N TRP A 167 -20.99 -15.19 16.48
CA TRP A 167 -19.58 -14.78 16.55
C TRP A 167 -18.82 -15.08 15.25
N ILE A 168 -19.08 -16.20 14.58
CA ILE A 168 -18.47 -16.52 13.29
C ILE A 168 -18.92 -15.51 12.22
N GLU A 169 -20.19 -15.13 12.19
CA GLU A 169 -20.72 -14.10 11.27
C GLU A 169 -20.12 -12.73 11.54
N HIS A 170 -20.09 -12.31 12.82
CA HIS A 170 -19.42 -11.09 13.23
C HIS A 170 -17.94 -11.09 12.81
N ARG A 171 -17.24 -12.21 12.95
CA ARG A 171 -15.83 -12.29 12.53
C ARG A 171 -15.62 -12.12 11.03
N LYS A 172 -16.55 -12.64 10.23
CA LYS A 172 -16.55 -12.45 8.77
C LYS A 172 -16.76 -10.98 8.42
N SER A 173 -17.68 -10.29 9.10
CA SER A 173 -17.96 -8.87 8.85
C SER A 173 -16.75 -7.98 9.17
N VAL A 174 -16.02 -8.26 10.25
CA VAL A 174 -14.78 -7.54 10.61
C VAL A 174 -13.52 -8.07 9.90
N LYS A 175 -13.69 -8.92 8.86
CA LYS A 175 -12.61 -9.49 8.04
C LYS A 175 -11.50 -10.14 8.87
N ALA A 176 -11.87 -10.98 9.84
CA ALA A 176 -10.94 -11.74 10.68
C ALA A 176 -11.21 -13.25 10.59
N LYS A 177 -10.14 -14.05 10.50
CA LYS A 177 -10.26 -15.53 10.35
C LYS A 177 -10.61 -16.20 11.68
N PRO A 178 -11.70 -17.01 11.76
CA PRO A 178 -12.02 -17.82 12.95
C PRO A 178 -11.00 -18.96 13.13
N SER A 179 -9.98 -18.74 13.96
CA SER A 179 -8.92 -19.72 14.24
C SER A 179 -8.89 -20.14 15.70
N LYS A 180 -8.38 -21.35 15.98
CA LYS A 180 -8.19 -21.88 17.34
C LYS A 180 -7.46 -20.88 18.25
N THR A 181 -6.31 -20.37 17.79
CA THR A 181 -5.48 -19.42 18.53
C THR A 181 -6.22 -18.16 18.96
N ALA A 182 -7.18 -17.70 18.16
CA ALA A 182 -7.94 -16.51 18.50
C ALA A 182 -9.04 -16.79 19.52
N ILE A 183 -9.64 -17.98 19.49
CA ILE A 183 -10.58 -18.43 20.52
C ILE A 183 -9.83 -18.61 21.83
N ASP A 184 -8.67 -19.28 21.80
CA ASP A 184 -7.79 -19.46 22.96
C ASP A 184 -7.31 -18.12 23.53
N GLY A 185 -7.02 -17.14 22.67
CA GLY A 185 -6.66 -15.78 23.07
C GLY A 185 -7.79 -15.07 23.80
N ILE A 186 -9.02 -15.14 23.28
CA ILE A 186 -10.20 -14.57 23.93
C ILE A 186 -10.50 -15.29 25.25
N SER A 187 -10.33 -16.61 25.30
CA SER A 187 -10.51 -17.39 26.55
C SER A 187 -9.55 -16.94 27.64
N LYS A 188 -8.26 -16.80 27.32
CA LYS A 188 -7.26 -16.33 28.30
C LYS A 188 -7.54 -14.91 28.80
N GLU A 189 -8.05 -14.04 27.92
CA GLU A 189 -8.41 -12.68 28.30
C GLU A 189 -9.73 -12.63 29.10
N ALA A 190 -10.68 -13.52 28.82
CA ALA A 190 -11.90 -13.68 29.62
C ALA A 190 -11.60 -14.18 31.05
N GLU A 191 -10.67 -15.13 31.18
CA GLU A 191 -10.17 -15.61 32.47
C GLU A 191 -9.54 -14.48 33.29
N LYS A 192 -8.71 -13.64 32.67
CA LYS A 192 -8.13 -12.45 33.34
C LYS A 192 -9.19 -11.45 33.79
N ALA A 193 -10.26 -11.30 33.01
CA ALA A 193 -11.40 -10.44 33.33
C ALA A 193 -12.41 -11.09 34.30
N GLN A 194 -12.14 -12.31 34.80
CA GLN A 194 -13.03 -13.08 35.68
C GLN A 194 -14.46 -13.24 35.10
N MET A 195 -14.60 -13.35 33.78
CA MET A 195 -15.88 -13.56 33.12
C MET A 195 -15.86 -14.83 32.25
N SER A 196 -17.06 -15.33 31.93
CA SER A 196 -17.18 -16.50 31.09
C SER A 196 -16.78 -16.20 29.64
N LEU A 197 -16.27 -17.21 28.93
CA LEU A 197 -15.97 -17.10 27.50
C LEU A 197 -17.21 -16.68 26.69
N SER A 198 -18.40 -17.18 27.06
CA SER A 198 -19.67 -16.79 26.44
C SER A 198 -19.99 -15.30 26.63
N ASP A 199 -19.72 -14.72 27.80
CA ASP A 199 -19.98 -13.30 28.05
C ASP A 199 -19.00 -12.41 27.30
N ALA A 200 -17.73 -12.81 27.24
CA ALA A 200 -16.71 -12.12 26.45
C ALA A 200 -17.05 -12.11 24.95
N LEU A 201 -17.50 -13.24 24.41
CA LEU A 201 -17.93 -13.34 23.00
C LEU A 201 -19.19 -12.52 22.74
N ARG A 202 -20.17 -12.54 23.65
CA ARG A 202 -21.39 -11.72 23.56
C ARG A 202 -21.05 -10.24 23.54
N GLU A 203 -20.22 -9.76 24.46
CA GLU A 203 -19.82 -8.34 24.53
C GLU A 203 -19.02 -7.94 23.28
N SER A 204 -18.14 -8.82 22.80
CA SER A 204 -17.37 -8.62 21.56
C SER A 204 -18.29 -8.45 20.35
N CYS A 205 -19.32 -9.29 20.22
CA CYS A 205 -20.32 -9.20 19.15
C CYS A 205 -21.19 -7.94 19.26
N SER A 206 -21.68 -7.61 20.46
CA SER A 206 -22.53 -6.43 20.67
C SER A 206 -21.83 -5.10 20.40
N ARG A 207 -20.51 -5.02 20.65
CA ARG A 207 -19.71 -3.80 20.46
C ARG A 207 -18.98 -3.72 19.13
N GLY A 208 -19.05 -4.75 18.30
CA GLY A 208 -18.30 -4.77 17.04
C GLY A 208 -16.79 -5.04 17.21
N TRP A 209 -16.37 -5.60 18.34
CA TRP A 209 -14.94 -5.77 18.64
C TRP A 209 -14.35 -6.99 17.94
N ARG A 210 -13.19 -6.80 17.31
CA ARG A 210 -12.46 -7.87 16.60
C ARG A 210 -11.83 -8.91 17.55
N GLY A 211 -11.67 -8.58 18.82
CA GLY A 211 -11.12 -9.45 19.87
C GLY A 211 -11.62 -9.00 21.24
N PHE A 212 -11.07 -9.57 22.30
CA PHE A 212 -11.41 -9.22 23.66
C PHE A 212 -10.12 -9.12 24.48
N LYS A 213 -10.04 -8.13 25.37
CA LYS A 213 -8.95 -7.97 26.34
C LYS A 213 -9.51 -7.60 27.70
N ALA A 214 -8.91 -8.11 28.78
CA ALA A 214 -9.37 -7.82 30.14
C ALA A 214 -9.30 -6.33 30.50
N GLU A 215 -8.24 -5.65 30.05
CA GLU A 215 -8.01 -4.21 30.27
C GLU A 215 -9.18 -3.32 29.77
N TRP A 216 -9.93 -3.78 28.77
CA TRP A 216 -11.07 -3.02 28.22
C TRP A 216 -12.27 -3.01 29.17
N MET A 217 -12.37 -4.02 30.05
CA MET A 217 -13.40 -4.08 31.08
C MET A 217 -12.99 -3.27 32.33
N GLU A 218 -11.69 -3.16 32.61
CA GLU A 218 -11.15 -2.35 33.73
C GLU A 218 -11.34 -0.84 33.50
N ASN A 219 -11.16 -0.36 32.26
CA ASN A 219 -11.33 1.04 31.91
C ASN A 219 -12.79 1.55 32.03
N LYS A 220 -13.78 0.66 32.08
CA LYS A 220 -15.20 1.03 32.31
C LYS A 220 -15.40 1.63 33.71
N THR A 221 -14.58 1.23 34.67
CA THR A 221 -14.61 1.68 36.06
C THR A 221 -13.85 3.00 36.25
N GLN A 222 -12.83 3.26 35.42
CA GLN A 222 -12.00 4.48 35.51
C GLN A 222 -12.50 5.64 34.61
N ASN A 223 -12.94 5.38 33.37
CA ASN A 223 -13.39 6.40 32.42
C ASN A 223 -14.77 7.02 32.70
N ALA A 224 -15.50 6.57 33.73
CA ALA A 224 -16.66 7.32 34.23
C ALA A 224 -16.23 8.66 34.88
N ARG A 225 -14.93 8.87 35.11
CA ARG A 225 -14.36 10.10 35.66
C ARG A 225 -13.23 10.59 34.76
N ALA A 226 -13.57 11.59 33.95
CA ALA A 226 -12.70 12.52 33.21
C ALA A 226 -12.24 12.13 31.79
N SER A 227 -12.61 13.00 30.84
CA SER A 227 -11.82 13.33 29.65
C SER A 227 -11.79 14.85 29.48
N PRO A 228 -10.62 15.52 29.47
CA PRO A 228 -10.47 16.80 28.77
C PRO A 228 -10.14 16.51 27.30
N SER A 229 -10.90 17.10 26.38
CA SER A 229 -10.72 17.00 24.94
C SER A 229 -9.35 17.56 24.51
N GLY A 230 -8.47 16.73 23.97
CA GLY A 230 -7.25 17.19 23.30
C GLY A 230 -7.56 17.68 21.89
N GLN A 231 -7.32 18.97 21.60
CA GLN A 231 -7.43 19.51 20.24
C GLN A 231 -6.56 18.74 19.24
N SER A 232 -7.17 18.43 18.10
CA SER A 232 -6.56 17.72 16.98
C SER A 232 -5.58 18.63 16.24
N TRP A 233 -4.60 18.03 15.56
CA TRP A 233 -3.67 18.73 14.68
C TRP A 233 -4.36 19.57 13.61
N HIS A 234 -5.54 19.14 13.15
CA HIS A 234 -6.37 19.89 12.21
C HIS A 234 -6.94 21.18 12.81
N ASP A 235 -7.24 21.20 14.11
CA ASP A 235 -7.72 22.40 14.81
C ASP A 235 -6.60 23.46 14.87
N ARG A 236 -5.37 23.02 15.12
CA ARG A 236 -4.19 23.90 15.15
C ARG A 236 -3.88 24.54 13.79
N GLN A 237 -4.00 23.77 12.70
CA GLN A 237 -3.81 24.34 11.35
C GLN A 237 -4.92 25.33 10.97
N ALA A 238 -6.16 25.06 11.37
CA ALA A 238 -7.28 25.97 11.12
C ALA A 238 -7.11 27.30 11.85
N GLU A 239 -6.67 27.28 13.11
CA GLU A 239 -6.34 28.50 13.87
C GLU A 239 -5.20 29.30 13.23
N THR A 240 -4.13 28.61 12.82
CA THR A 240 -2.97 29.27 12.20
C THR A 240 -3.34 29.96 10.89
N ILE A 241 -4.17 29.32 10.07
CA ILE A 241 -4.67 29.90 8.80
C ILE A 241 -5.64 31.06 9.08
N ALA A 242 -6.49 30.96 10.09
CA ALA A 242 -7.42 32.02 10.47
C ALA A 242 -6.70 33.30 10.96
N ILE A 243 -5.58 33.16 11.67
CA ILE A 243 -4.71 34.27 12.09
C ILE A 243 -4.06 34.93 10.87
N LEU A 244 -3.47 34.15 9.96
CA LEU A 244 -2.77 34.68 8.79
C LEU A 244 -3.69 35.35 7.76
N THR A 245 -4.91 34.87 7.64
CA THR A 245 -5.91 35.43 6.70
C THR A 245 -6.69 36.61 7.28
N GLY A 246 -6.37 37.05 8.50
CA GLY A 246 -7.00 38.20 9.16
C GLY A 246 -8.47 37.98 9.53
N ARG A 247 -8.94 36.72 9.50
CA ARG A 247 -10.34 36.37 9.81
C ARG A 247 -10.64 36.39 11.30
N ASN A 248 -9.60 36.38 12.14
CA ASN A 248 -9.74 36.47 13.59
C ASN A 248 -8.67 37.43 14.15
N LYS A 249 -8.98 38.72 14.19
CA LYS A 249 -8.09 39.71 14.81
C LYS A 249 -8.35 39.70 16.32
N PRO A 250 -7.35 39.39 17.17
CA PRO A 250 -7.52 39.51 18.61
C PRO A 250 -7.81 40.97 18.97
N ASN A 251 -8.76 41.17 19.89
CA ASN A 251 -9.27 42.48 20.27
C ASN A 251 -8.19 43.25 21.08
N GLU A 252 -7.41 44.10 20.42
CA GLU A 252 -6.52 45.08 21.08
C GLU A 252 -7.36 46.21 21.69
N SER A 253 -8.01 45.94 22.81
CA SER A 253 -8.65 46.96 23.64
C SER A 253 -8.17 46.84 25.08
N GLU A 254 -6.92 47.22 25.31
CA GLU A 254 -6.48 47.72 26.61
C GLU A 254 -5.31 48.69 26.36
N ARG A 255 -5.64 49.96 26.11
CA ARG A 255 -4.67 51.05 26.20
C ARG A 255 -4.56 51.40 27.68
N ASP A 256 -3.44 51.03 28.28
CA ASP A 256 -3.07 51.37 29.65
C ASP A 256 -2.87 52.90 29.74
N ILE A 257 -3.87 53.63 30.26
CA ILE A 257 -3.78 55.07 30.51
C ILE A 257 -3.22 55.24 31.92
N THR A 258 -1.92 55.07 32.10
CA THR A 258 -1.22 55.48 33.32
C THR A 258 -1.11 57.01 33.34
N GLY A 259 -2.10 57.67 33.92
CA GLY A 259 -2.06 59.11 34.20
C GLY A 259 -1.16 59.42 35.40
N GLU A 260 0.14 59.61 35.16
CA GLU A 260 1.03 60.27 36.14
C GLU A 260 0.69 61.76 36.23
N ALA A 261 -0.02 62.16 37.29
CA ALA A 261 -0.20 63.56 37.64
C ALA A 261 1.06 64.10 38.34
N ARG A 262 2.00 64.67 37.57
CA ARG A 262 3.03 65.56 38.13
C ARG A 262 2.39 66.92 38.45
N ARG A 263 2.18 67.21 39.75
CA ARG A 263 2.00 68.60 40.23
C ARG A 263 3.34 69.31 40.17
N VAL A 264 3.37 70.49 39.57
CA VAL A 264 4.48 71.45 39.66
C VAL A 264 3.89 72.78 40.14
N ALA A 265 4.44 73.26 41.25
CA ALA A 265 4.24 74.52 41.98
C ALA A 265 2.85 74.76 42.59
#